data_AF-A0A7J9VGT2-F1
#
_entry.id   AF-A0A7J9VGT2-F1
#
_cell.length_a   1.000
_cell.length_b   1.000
_cell.length_c   1.000
_cell.angle_alpha   90.00
_cell.angle_beta   90.00
_cell.angle_gamma   90.00
#
_symmetry.space_group_name_H-M   'P 1'
#
loop_
_entity.id
_entity.type
_entity.pdbx_description
1 polymer ?
#
loop_
_entity_poly.entity_id
_entity_poly.type
_entity_poly.pdbx_seq_one_letter_code
_entity_poly.pdbx_strand_id
1 'polypeptide(L)' 'MSDSWVQLDIDEGVRLSEAAAQDSYSYELAHIFIGAHSEQELHEKYEQCLAGLPFEFDE' A
#
# COMPACT_ATOMS: atom_id res chain seq x y z
N MET A 1 -18.74 -9.04 -2.67
CA MET A 1 -17.67 -8.57 -1.78
C MET A 1 -16.51 -8.20 -2.68
N SER A 2 -15.79 -7.11 -2.41
CA SER A 2 -14.62 -6.76 -3.21
C SER A 2 -13.50 -7.77 -2.90
N ASP A 3 -12.88 -8.34 -3.93
CA ASP A 3 -11.80 -9.33 -3.76
C ASP A 3 -10.44 -8.67 -3.46
N SER A 4 -10.40 -7.35 -3.34
CA SER A 4 -9.24 -6.59 -2.90
C SER A 4 -9.63 -5.33 -2.13
N TRP A 5 -8.81 -4.95 -1.15
CA TRP A 5 -8.91 -3.68 -0.43
C TRP A 5 -7.54 -3.19 0.02
N VAL A 6 -7.43 -1.87 0.20
CA VAL A 6 -6.22 -1.20 0.68
C VAL A 6 -6.52 -0.53 2.01
N GLN A 7 -5.62 -0.70 2.97
CA GLN A 7 -5.60 0.03 4.23
C GLN A 7 -4.42 0.99 4.21
N LEU A 8 -4.68 2.29 4.42
CA LEU A 8 -3.63 3.28 4.62
C LEU A 8 -3.23 3.29 6.09
N ASP A 9 -1.93 3.31 6.37
CA ASP A 9 -1.39 3.30 7.74
C ASP A 9 -0.75 4.63 8.13
N ILE A 10 -0.72 5.59 7.20
CA ILE A 10 -0.24 6.96 7.39
C ILE A 10 -1.28 7.98 6.92
N ASP A 11 -1.19 9.19 7.49
CA ASP A 11 -1.96 10.35 7.07
C ASP A 11 -1.10 11.30 6.21
N GLU A 12 -1.74 12.10 5.36
CA GLU A 12 -1.07 13.14 4.56
C GLU A 12 -0.35 14.15 5.46
N GLY A 13 0.88 14.52 5.07
CA GLY A 13 1.71 15.48 5.81
C GLY A 13 2.43 14.89 7.03
N VAL A 14 2.24 13.61 7.35
CA VAL A 14 3.04 12.92 8.37
C VAL A 14 4.48 12.75 7.87
N ARG A 15 5.43 13.09 8.75
CA ARG A 15 6.83 12.77 8.50
C ARG A 15 7.01 11.26 8.57
N LEU A 16 7.47 10.64 7.49
CA LEU A 16 7.60 9.18 7.40
C LEU A 16 8.44 8.56 8.53
N SER A 17 9.48 9.26 8.99
CA SER A 17 10.32 8.82 10.12
C SER A 17 9.64 8.87 11.48
N GLU A 18 8.45 9.47 11.58
CA GLU A 18 7.63 9.52 12.79
C GLU A 18 6.41 8.57 12.70
N ALA A 19 6.22 7.90 11.56
CA ALA A 19 5.14 6.94 11.36
C ALA A 19 5.31 5.71 12.28
N ALA A 20 4.19 5.17 12.77
CA ALA A 20 4.18 4.14 13.81
C ALA A 20 4.78 2.80 13.37
N ALA A 21 4.80 2.51 12.06
CA ALA A 21 5.31 1.28 11.49
C ALA A 21 6.52 1.57 10.59
N GLN A 22 7.72 1.28 11.10
CA GLN A 22 8.97 1.41 10.35
C GLN A 22 9.91 0.26 10.70
N ASP A 23 10.55 -0.29 9.67
CA ASP A 23 11.79 -1.05 9.83
C ASP A 23 12.96 -0.06 9.71
N SER A 24 14.13 -0.44 10.20
CA SER A 24 15.35 0.39 10.21
C SER A 24 15.82 0.85 8.82
N TYR A 25 15.20 0.34 7.75
CA TYR A 25 15.56 0.62 6.35
C TYR A 25 14.36 0.92 5.43
N SER A 26 13.13 1.00 5.95
CA SER A 26 11.94 1.24 5.12
C SER A 26 10.77 1.84 5.90
N TYR A 27 9.98 2.65 5.21
CA TYR A 27 8.71 3.20 5.70
C TYR A 27 7.53 2.37 5.17
N GLU A 28 6.55 2.08 6.01
CA GLU A 28 5.28 1.46 5.59
C GLU A 28 4.23 2.55 5.37
N LEU A 29 3.55 2.51 4.23
CA LEU A 29 2.54 3.51 3.84
C LEU A 29 1.12 2.93 3.84
N ALA A 30 1.01 1.69 3.37
CA ALA A 30 -0.27 1.01 3.20
C ALA A 30 -0.08 -0.51 3.14
N HIS A 31 -1.13 -1.23 3.54
CA HIS A 31 -1.28 -2.66 3.34
C HIS A 31 -2.33 -2.95 2.26
N ILE A 32 -1.97 -3.76 1.28
CA ILE A 32 -2.86 -4.22 0.21
C ILE A 32 -3.23 -5.68 0.48
N PHE A 33 -4.53 -5.97 0.58
CA PHE A 33 -5.05 -7.32 0.77
C PHE A 33 -5.79 -7.76 -0.50
N ILE A 34 -5.34 -8.87 -1.10
CA ILE A 34 -5.86 -9.37 -2.39
C ILE A 34 -6.23 -10.84 -2.25
N GLY A 35 -7.47 -11.16 -2.58
CA GLY A 35 -7.93 -12.50 -2.90
C GLY A 35 -7.77 -12.76 -4.40
N ALA A 36 -7.17 -13.89 -4.74
CA ALA A 36 -6.99 -14.35 -6.11
C ALA A 36 -7.06 -15.88 -6.20
N HIS A 37 -7.50 -16.40 -7.34
CA HIS A 37 -7.55 -17.83 -7.62
C HIS A 37 -6.29 -18.32 -8.37
N SER A 38 -5.43 -17.40 -8.80
CA SER A 38 -4.14 -17.70 -9.42
C SER A 38 -3.11 -16.60 -9.12
N GLU A 39 -1.83 -16.93 -9.27
CA GLU A 39 -0.74 -15.96 -9.15
C GLU A 39 -0.85 -14.84 -10.20
N GLN A 40 -1.19 -15.18 -11.44
CA GLN A 40 -1.39 -14.18 -12.49
C GLN A 40 -2.48 -13.17 -12.12
N GLU A 41 -3.64 -13.66 -11.66
CA GLU A 41 -4.73 -12.79 -11.21
C GLU A 41 -4.33 -11.93 -10.00
N LEU A 42 -3.53 -12.47 -9.08
CA LEU A 42 -3.01 -11.73 -7.94
C LEU A 42 -2.15 -10.54 -8.40
N HIS A 43 -1.25 -10.77 -9.35
CA HIS A 43 -0.41 -9.72 -9.92
C HIS A 43 -1.23 -8.66 -10.65
N GLU A 44 -2.20 -9.07 -11.48
CA GLU A 44 -3.07 -8.13 -12.19
C GLU A 44 -3.87 -7.24 -11.23
N LYS A 45 -4.43 -7.82 -10.15
CA LYS A 45 -5.13 -7.07 -9.10
C LYS A 45 -4.19 -6.16 -8.31
N TYR A 46 -2.96 -6.61 -8.05
CA TYR A 46 -1.95 -5.83 -7.35
C TYR A 46 -1.55 -4.57 -8.13
N GLU A 47 -1.27 -4.70 -9.42
CA GLU A 47 -0.96 -3.56 -10.31
C GLU A 47 -2.13 -2.56 -10.37
N GLN A 48 -3.38 -3.05 -10.39
CA GLN A 48 -4.56 -2.19 -10.35
C GLN A 48 -4.68 -1.41 -9.02
N CYS A 49 -4.40 -2.05 -7.89
CA CYS A 49 -4.37 -1.37 -6.60
C CYS A 49 -3.25 -0.32 -6.55
N LEU A 50 -2.05 -0.64 -7.03
CA LEU A 50 -0.93 0.31 -7.09
C LEU A 50 -1.24 1.52 -7.96
N ALA A 51 -1.87 1.33 -9.12
CA ALA A 51 -2.25 2.43 -10.00
C ALA A 51 -3.23 3.42 -9.34
N GLY A 52 -3.97 2.98 -8.31
CA GLY A 52 -4.86 3.82 -7.51
C GLY A 52 -4.19 4.50 -6.32
N LEU A 53 -2.90 4.26 -6.07
CA LEU A 53 -2.13 4.78 -4.92
C LEU A 53 -0.97 5.68 -5.39
N PRO A 54 -1.23 6.84 -6.00
CA PRO A 54 -0.19 7.76 -6.44
C PRO A 54 0.37 8.53 -5.24
N PHE A 55 1.22 7.89 -4.42
CA PHE A 55 1.91 8.58 -3.32
C PHE A 55 2.96 9.55 -3.87
N GLU A 56 2.93 10.78 -3.36
CA GLU A 56 3.93 11.82 -3.62
C GLU A 56 4.67 12.13 -2.31
N PHE A 57 5.96 12.44 -2.38
CA PHE A 57 6.80 12.71 -1.22
C PHE A 57 7.57 14.01 -1.40
N ASP A 58 7.55 14.84 -0.37
CA ASP A 58 8.39 16.03 -0.24
C ASP A 58 9.72 15.70 0.49
N GLU A 59 10.71 16.59 0.38
CA GLU A 59 12.03 16.46 1.04
C GLU A 59 11.99 16.65 2.57
#